data_AF-A0A842KH00-F1
#
_entry.id   AF-A0A842KH00-F1
#
_cell.length_a   1.000
_cell.length_b   1.000
_cell.length_c   1.000
_cell.angle_alpha   90.00
_cell.angle_beta   90.00
_cell.angle_gamma   90.00
#
_symmetry.space_group_name_H-M   'P 1'
#
loop_
_entity.id
_entity.type
_entity.pdbx_description
1 polymer ?
#
loop_
_entity_poly.entity_id
_entity_poly.type
_entity_poly.pdbx_seq_one_letter_code
_entity_poly.pdbx_strand_id
1 'polypeptide(L)'
;MMQNKGQVGVVVAILVVVLLVSVLAVIQLHYVPRWMEEREAEHMDVVTNQFANLKYAVDLISIGKISSPITNSITLGSKELPYFLSSRSFDSLQILSSHGSNFTFVLEINGYGYEEKNVTYGNGTLSNIISVKSLELNINKLNIGDYYNISFSDNSSISIKVDEYGDYCRINLTVKGGNEIILNQTIFSGLDIGSSFFIDLMNENYAFSKKVFPYMARPFNATFSVSNGNFCIIYEGYITENKKLSFPLGTIIYKADNAYFVDQSYVYEGGAVFLSQHDGNTILFPPSLEIENSSRIVNLTLIDVIAMPGKAGVAGYGTYLVRVNYSSSASYKYFGNVTIKVESNYNYSWNRFLNKTFNESGIEYEYIESSGEFRFNDVEFAINIAKVYAQVGPGWVE
;
A
#
# COMPACT_ATOMS: atom_id res chain seq x y z
N MET A 1 82.30 7.20 39.97
CA MET A 1 81.41 8.09 39.20
C MET A 1 80.55 7.37 38.13
N MET A 2 80.85 6.13 37.72
CA MET A 2 80.03 5.36 36.75
C MET A 2 78.81 4.63 37.38
N GLN A 3 78.83 4.26 38.66
CA GLN A 3 77.71 3.56 39.32
C GLN A 3 76.42 4.40 39.47
N ASN A 4 76.54 5.70 39.75
CA ASN A 4 75.37 6.58 39.90
C ASN A 4 74.67 6.87 38.57
N LYS A 5 75.38 6.79 37.43
CA LYS A 5 74.77 7.01 36.10
C LYS A 5 73.86 5.84 35.69
N GLY A 6 74.23 4.60 36.02
CA GLY A 6 73.40 3.42 35.78
C GLY A 6 72.13 3.42 36.64
N GLN A 7 72.24 3.79 37.91
CA GLN A 7 71.09 3.87 38.82
C GLN A 7 70.09 4.96 38.40
N VAL A 8 70.57 6.15 38.01
CA VAL A 8 69.71 7.22 37.50
C VAL A 8 69.01 6.79 36.20
N GLY A 9 69.72 6.09 35.29
CA GLY A 9 69.12 5.56 34.06
C GLY A 9 67.96 4.58 34.32
N VAL A 10 68.11 3.70 35.32
CA VAL A 10 67.05 2.74 35.71
C VAL A 10 65.84 3.45 36.30
N VAL A 11 66.05 4.43 37.19
CA VAL A 11 64.93 5.19 37.79
C VAL A 11 64.17 5.99 36.73
N VAL A 12 64.88 6.64 35.80
CA VAL A 12 64.26 7.36 34.69
C VAL A 12 63.46 6.40 33.79
N ALA A 13 64.00 5.23 33.47
CA ALA A 13 63.29 4.23 32.67
C ALA A 13 62.00 3.75 33.36
N ILE A 14 62.04 3.46 34.66
CA ILE A 14 60.85 3.07 35.43
C ILE A 14 59.80 4.18 35.41
N LEU A 15 60.21 5.43 35.64
CA LEU A 15 59.28 6.57 35.62
C LEU A 15 58.62 6.75 34.26
N VAL A 16 59.36 6.59 33.16
CA VAL A 16 58.80 6.68 31.80
C VAL A 16 57.81 5.54 31.54
N VAL A 17 58.12 4.32 31.94
CA VAL A 17 57.22 3.17 31.79
C VAL A 17 55.95 3.36 32.62
N VAL A 18 56.07 3.80 33.88
CA VAL A 18 54.91 4.06 34.76
C VAL A 18 54.04 5.18 34.19
N LEU A 19 54.66 6.26 33.68
CA LEU A 19 53.94 7.35 33.03
C LEU A 19 53.20 6.84 31.78
N LEU A 20 53.86 6.05 30.93
CA LEU A 20 53.25 5.47 29.73
C LEU A 20 52.05 4.59 30.08
N VAL A 21 52.20 3.69 31.05
CA VAL A 21 51.11 2.80 31.51
C VAL A 21 49.97 3.62 32.10
N SER A 22 50.27 4.69 32.84
CA SER A 22 49.26 5.58 33.40
C SER A 22 48.48 6.31 32.32
N VAL A 23 49.16 6.82 31.29
CA VAL A 23 48.51 7.46 30.13
C VAL A 23 47.64 6.46 29.37
N LEU A 24 48.14 5.25 29.10
CA LEU A 24 47.37 4.19 28.45
C LEU A 24 46.14 3.78 29.27
N ALA A 25 46.26 3.71 30.60
CA ALA A 25 45.14 3.40 31.47
C ALA A 25 44.05 4.49 31.41
N VAL A 26 44.45 5.77 31.41
CA VAL A 26 43.50 6.89 31.24
C VAL A 26 42.80 6.81 29.88
N ILE A 27 43.54 6.55 28.80
CA ILE A 27 42.95 6.37 27.46
C ILE A 27 41.93 5.21 27.47
N GLN A 28 42.32 4.06 28.00
CA GLN A 28 41.53 2.84 27.99
C GLN A 28 40.27 2.93 28.86
N LEU A 29 40.33 3.62 30.00
CA LEU A 29 39.20 3.71 30.95
C LEU A 29 38.27 4.90 30.71
N HIS A 30 38.77 5.97 30.09
CA HIS A 30 37.99 7.20 29.94
C HIS A 30 37.66 7.55 28.48
N TYR A 31 38.62 7.39 27.57
CA TYR A 31 38.45 7.83 26.18
C TYR A 31 37.86 6.73 25.29
N VAL A 32 38.34 5.49 25.41
CA VAL A 32 37.85 4.35 24.60
C VAL A 32 36.34 4.13 24.73
N PRO A 33 35.73 4.11 25.95
CA PRO A 33 34.28 3.94 26.06
C PRO A 33 33.49 5.05 25.36
N ARG A 34 33.94 6.31 25.49
CA ARG A 34 33.27 7.46 24.86
C ARG A 34 33.39 7.43 23.34
N TRP A 35 34.57 7.08 22.82
CA TRP A 35 34.76 6.91 21.37
C TRP A 35 33.92 5.77 20.81
N MET A 36 33.76 4.68 21.58
CA MET A 36 32.90 3.57 21.16
C MET A 36 31.42 3.94 21.20
N GLU A 37 30.96 4.65 22.23
CA GLU A 37 29.61 5.19 22.32
C GLU A 37 29.29 6.10 21.13
N GLU A 38 30.20 7.03 20.80
CA GLU A 38 30.06 7.91 19.63
C GLU A 38 29.99 7.13 18.31
N ARG A 39 30.81 6.08 18.17
CA ARG A 39 30.79 5.20 16.97
C ARG A 39 29.51 4.40 16.84
N GLU A 40 28.99 3.84 17.93
CA GLU A 40 27.73 3.10 17.92
C GLU A 40 26.54 4.03 17.66
N ALA A 41 26.57 5.27 18.17
CA ALA A 41 25.60 6.30 17.84
C ALA A 41 25.63 6.67 16.34
N GLU A 42 26.82 6.92 15.78
CA GLU A 42 26.99 7.20 14.34
C GLU A 42 26.54 6.01 13.47
N HIS A 43 26.78 4.78 13.92
CA HIS A 43 26.28 3.57 13.26
C HIS A 43 24.74 3.52 13.23
N MET A 44 24.06 3.90 14.31
CA MET A 44 22.60 3.99 14.32
C MET A 44 22.05 5.06 13.35
N ASP A 45 22.76 6.17 13.15
CA ASP A 45 22.40 7.17 12.14
C ASP A 45 22.53 6.60 10.72
N VAL A 46 23.56 5.79 10.46
CA VAL A 46 23.71 5.08 9.18
C VAL A 46 22.54 4.11 8.97
N VAL A 47 22.16 3.33 9.99
CA VAL A 47 21.04 2.38 9.91
C VAL A 47 19.72 3.11 9.66
N THR A 48 19.48 4.25 10.32
CA THR A 48 18.31 5.11 10.05
C THR A 48 18.21 5.47 8.57
N ASN A 49 19.32 5.94 7.99
CA ASN A 49 19.38 6.31 6.58
C ASN A 49 19.18 5.10 5.66
N GLN A 50 19.72 3.92 6.02
CA GLN A 50 19.50 2.68 5.29
C GLN A 50 18.02 2.25 5.28
N PHE A 51 17.32 2.40 6.41
CA PHE A 51 15.88 2.15 6.47
C PHE A 51 15.05 3.20 5.70
N ALA A 52 15.50 4.45 5.64
CA ALA A 52 14.90 5.47 4.78
C ALA A 52 15.00 5.07 3.30
N ASN A 53 16.17 4.61 2.86
CA ASN A 53 16.40 4.13 1.50
C ASN A 53 15.59 2.86 1.20
N LEU A 54 15.52 1.92 2.15
CA LEU A 54 14.68 0.74 2.03
C LEU A 54 13.21 1.11 1.86
N LYS A 55 12.70 2.04 2.67
CA LYS A 55 11.34 2.57 2.56
C LYS A 55 11.08 3.15 1.18
N TYR A 56 11.93 4.07 0.74
CA TYR A 56 11.81 4.69 -0.58
C TYR A 56 11.80 3.64 -1.71
N ALA A 57 12.69 2.65 -1.65
CA ALA A 57 12.75 1.58 -2.64
C ALA A 57 11.47 0.74 -2.66
N VAL A 58 10.93 0.40 -1.48
CA VAL A 58 9.69 -0.38 -1.37
C VAL A 58 8.49 0.42 -1.86
N ASP A 59 8.37 1.70 -1.49
CA ASP A 59 7.30 2.57 -2.00
C ASP A 59 7.35 2.67 -3.52
N LEU A 60 8.54 2.89 -4.09
CA LEU A 60 8.74 3.07 -5.52
C LEU A 60 8.26 1.84 -6.30
N ILE A 61 8.65 0.63 -5.87
CA ILE A 61 8.22 -0.61 -6.55
C ILE A 61 6.73 -0.91 -6.31
N SER A 62 6.19 -0.56 -5.15
CA SER A 62 4.79 -0.80 -4.80
C SER A 62 3.84 0.14 -5.54
N ILE A 63 4.15 1.43 -5.59
CA ILE A 63 3.36 2.45 -6.31
C ILE A 63 3.51 2.26 -7.82
N GLY A 64 4.75 2.11 -8.31
CA GLY A 64 5.04 1.93 -9.73
C GLY A 64 4.72 0.54 -10.27
N LYS A 65 4.33 -0.42 -9.41
CA LYS A 65 4.12 -1.84 -9.73
C LYS A 65 5.30 -2.42 -10.54
N ILE A 66 6.51 -2.02 -10.14
CA ILE A 66 7.74 -2.30 -10.89
C ILE A 66 8.18 -3.73 -10.59
N SER A 67 8.17 -4.59 -11.60
CA SER A 67 8.59 -6.00 -11.48
C SER A 67 10.11 -6.20 -11.32
N SER A 68 10.89 -5.15 -11.58
CA SER A 68 12.34 -5.17 -11.38
C SER A 68 12.68 -5.06 -9.90
N PRO A 69 13.52 -5.96 -9.37
CA PRO A 69 13.91 -5.94 -7.96
C PRO A 69 14.83 -4.75 -7.65
N ILE A 70 14.73 -4.20 -6.45
CA ILE A 70 15.66 -3.20 -5.93
C ILE A 70 16.44 -3.81 -4.76
N THR A 71 17.71 -3.46 -4.64
CA THR A 71 18.58 -3.92 -3.56
C THR A 71 19.06 -2.73 -2.73
N ASN A 72 18.93 -2.83 -1.41
CA ASN A 72 19.45 -1.86 -0.46
C ASN A 72 20.46 -2.55 0.47
N SER A 73 21.42 -1.81 1.00
CA SER A 73 22.35 -2.31 2.01
C SER A 73 21.82 -2.00 3.42
N ILE A 74 22.02 -2.95 4.34
CA ILE A 74 21.87 -2.76 5.77
C ILE A 74 23.16 -3.22 6.46
N THR A 75 23.74 -2.35 7.27
CA THR A 75 24.96 -2.63 8.03
C THR A 75 24.60 -3.14 9.41
N LEU A 76 25.22 -4.24 9.82
CA LEU A 76 25.09 -4.85 11.14
C LEU A 76 26.38 -4.66 11.92
N GLY A 77 26.23 -4.32 13.19
CA GLY A 77 27.27 -4.19 14.19
C GLY A 77 28.25 -3.06 13.92
N SER A 78 29.02 -2.71 14.95
CA SER A 78 30.09 -1.74 14.91
C SER A 78 31.46 -2.42 15.09
N LYS A 79 32.49 -1.87 14.44
CA LYS A 79 33.86 -2.41 14.51
C LYS A 79 34.57 -1.93 15.78
N GLU A 80 35.36 -2.83 16.36
CA GLU A 80 36.32 -2.51 17.42
C GLU A 80 37.38 -1.49 16.97
N LEU A 81 37.91 -0.73 17.93
CA LEU A 81 39.00 0.21 17.72
C LEU A 81 40.35 -0.52 17.55
N PRO A 82 41.16 -0.17 16.53
CA PRO A 82 42.51 -0.72 16.39
C PRO A 82 43.37 -0.40 17.61
N TYR A 83 44.19 -1.37 18.03
CA TYR A 83 45.19 -1.23 19.10
C TYR A 83 44.67 -1.00 20.52
N PHE A 84 43.35 -0.94 20.72
CA PHE A 84 42.70 -0.81 22.03
C PHE A 84 41.84 -2.03 22.35
N LEU A 85 41.64 -2.31 23.63
CA LEU A 85 40.71 -3.35 24.07
C LEU A 85 39.28 -2.77 24.00
N SER A 86 38.55 -3.05 22.94
CA SER A 86 37.15 -2.60 22.78
C SER A 86 36.28 -3.75 22.31
N SER A 87 35.01 -3.76 22.70
CA SER A 87 34.05 -4.76 22.20
C SER A 87 33.47 -4.30 20.87
N ARG A 88 33.22 -5.25 19.97
CA ARG A 88 32.35 -5.04 18.81
C ARG A 88 30.89 -5.29 19.19
N SER A 89 29.96 -4.72 18.43
CA SER A 89 28.52 -5.04 18.54
C SER A 89 28.09 -6.04 17.47
N PHE A 90 27.04 -6.82 17.76
CA PHE A 90 26.49 -7.86 16.88
C PHE A 90 24.99 -7.67 16.69
N ASP A 91 24.60 -7.15 15.54
CA ASP A 91 23.19 -6.83 15.31
C ASP A 91 22.49 -7.96 14.56
N SER A 92 21.15 -7.91 14.54
CA SER A 92 20.34 -8.85 13.78
C SER A 92 19.33 -8.15 12.90
N LEU A 93 19.06 -8.74 11.74
CA LEU A 93 18.02 -8.34 10.81
C LEU A 93 17.13 -9.54 10.51
N GLN A 94 15.83 -9.37 10.65
CA GLN A 94 14.83 -10.42 10.44
C GLN A 94 13.69 -9.90 9.57
N ILE A 95 13.19 -10.74 8.68
CA ILE A 95 12.04 -10.52 7.83
C ILE A 95 10.99 -11.52 8.29
N LEU A 96 9.92 -11.03 8.90
CA LEU A 96 8.82 -11.84 9.38
C LEU A 96 7.67 -11.70 8.38
N SER A 97 7.22 -12.82 7.82
CA SER A 97 6.00 -12.82 6.99
C SER A 97 4.76 -12.70 7.90
N SER A 98 3.58 -12.51 7.31
CA SER A 98 2.30 -12.36 8.03
C SER A 98 2.00 -13.37 9.14
N HIS A 99 2.53 -14.60 9.06
CA HIS A 99 2.31 -15.63 10.08
C HIS A 99 3.26 -15.52 11.29
N GLY A 100 4.39 -14.85 11.14
CA GLY A 100 5.38 -14.61 12.22
C GLY A 100 5.42 -13.17 12.70
N SER A 101 4.82 -12.25 11.95
CA SER A 101 4.63 -10.84 12.30
C SER A 101 3.46 -10.68 13.27
N ASN A 102 3.55 -9.65 14.11
CA ASN A 102 2.51 -9.22 15.03
C ASN A 102 1.69 -8.02 14.51
N PHE A 103 1.93 -7.58 13.27
CA PHE A 103 1.23 -6.46 12.67
C PHE A 103 -0.01 -6.92 11.90
N THR A 104 -1.19 -6.47 12.34
CA THR A 104 -2.47 -6.70 11.68
C THR A 104 -3.23 -5.40 11.55
N PHE A 105 -3.70 -5.11 10.34
CA PHE A 105 -4.67 -4.04 10.10
C PHE A 105 -6.08 -4.62 10.12
N VAL A 106 -6.97 -4.05 10.92
CA VAL A 106 -8.36 -4.46 11.04
C VAL A 106 -9.25 -3.38 10.47
N LEU A 107 -10.17 -3.78 9.61
CA LEU A 107 -11.14 -2.93 8.93
C LEU A 107 -12.54 -3.51 9.16
N GLU A 108 -13.43 -2.74 9.75
CA GLU A 108 -14.83 -3.08 9.91
C GLU A 108 -15.69 -2.08 9.15
N ILE A 109 -16.55 -2.60 8.28
CA ILE A 109 -17.35 -1.81 7.34
C ILE A 109 -18.81 -2.06 7.66
N ASN A 110 -19.56 -0.97 7.78
CA ASN A 110 -21.01 -0.92 7.83
C ASN A 110 -21.47 0.07 6.75
N GLY A 111 -21.65 -0.42 5.53
CA GLY A 111 -21.94 0.44 4.40
C GLY A 111 -22.03 -0.34 3.12
N TYR A 112 -21.30 0.12 2.11
CA TYR A 112 -21.32 -0.44 0.78
C TYR A 112 -19.90 -0.79 0.32
N GLY A 113 -19.71 -2.02 -0.15
CA GLY A 113 -18.55 -2.43 -0.93
C GLY A 113 -18.73 -2.08 -2.40
N TYR A 114 -17.61 -1.94 -3.11
CA TYR A 114 -17.57 -1.80 -4.56
C TYR A 114 -17.17 -3.16 -5.13
N GLU A 115 -18.02 -3.75 -5.97
CA GLU A 115 -17.71 -5.00 -6.67
C GLU A 115 -17.88 -4.80 -8.18
N GLU A 116 -16.90 -5.25 -8.96
CA GLU A 116 -17.05 -5.39 -10.40
C GLU A 116 -17.90 -6.64 -10.68
N LYS A 117 -19.05 -6.45 -11.33
CA LYS A 117 -19.95 -7.53 -11.72
C LYS A 117 -20.07 -7.59 -13.23
N ASN A 118 -20.04 -8.80 -13.76
CA ASN A 118 -20.39 -9.12 -15.14
C ASN A 118 -21.75 -9.82 -15.16
N VAL A 119 -22.77 -9.17 -15.70
CA VAL A 119 -24.15 -9.68 -15.69
C VAL A 119 -24.78 -9.55 -17.07
N THR A 120 -25.59 -10.55 -17.42
CA THR A 120 -26.42 -10.55 -18.63
C THR A 120 -27.88 -10.32 -18.27
N TYR A 121 -28.53 -9.31 -18.87
CA TYR A 121 -29.92 -8.95 -18.64
C TYR A 121 -30.75 -9.06 -19.91
N GLY A 122 -31.90 -9.74 -19.80
CA GLY A 122 -32.97 -9.64 -20.77
C GLY A 122 -33.88 -8.46 -20.44
N ASN A 123 -34.93 -8.73 -19.67
CA ASN A 123 -35.81 -7.73 -19.07
C ASN A 123 -35.54 -7.68 -17.55
N GLY A 124 -35.28 -6.50 -16.99
CA GLY A 124 -35.01 -6.36 -15.55
C GLY A 124 -34.46 -4.99 -15.17
N THR A 125 -34.29 -4.76 -13.86
CA THR A 125 -33.68 -3.54 -13.32
C THR A 125 -32.41 -3.88 -12.55
N LEU A 126 -31.36 -3.12 -12.82
CA LEU A 126 -30.10 -3.12 -12.11
C LEU A 126 -30.01 -1.85 -11.28
N SER A 127 -29.68 -1.99 -10.00
CA SER A 127 -29.60 -0.87 -9.08
C SER A 127 -28.18 -0.60 -8.60
N ASN A 128 -27.97 0.61 -8.08
CA ASN A 128 -26.76 1.03 -7.39
C ASN A 128 -25.48 0.99 -8.24
N ILE A 129 -25.58 1.34 -9.52
CA ILE A 129 -24.45 1.39 -10.45
C ILE A 129 -23.64 2.66 -10.20
N ILE A 130 -22.32 2.53 -10.08
CA ILE A 130 -21.38 3.63 -9.85
C ILE A 130 -20.59 3.90 -11.12
N SER A 131 -20.13 2.84 -11.78
CA SER A 131 -19.33 2.92 -12.99
C SER A 131 -19.71 1.78 -13.93
N VAL A 132 -19.58 1.99 -15.25
CA VAL A 132 -19.82 1.00 -16.29
C VAL A 132 -18.57 0.91 -17.15
N LYS A 133 -17.98 -0.28 -17.19
CA LYS A 133 -16.74 -0.58 -17.91
C LYS A 133 -17.02 -1.12 -19.31
N SER A 134 -18.05 -1.96 -19.44
CA SER A 134 -18.56 -2.44 -20.73
C SER A 134 -20.08 -2.49 -20.70
N LEU A 135 -20.70 -2.13 -21.81
CA LEU A 135 -22.13 -2.26 -22.05
C LEU A 135 -22.34 -2.71 -23.51
N GLU A 136 -22.78 -3.94 -23.65
CA GLU A 136 -22.87 -4.64 -24.93
C GLU A 136 -24.29 -5.15 -25.15
N LEU A 137 -24.76 -5.13 -26.38
CA LEU A 137 -26.02 -5.74 -26.79
C LEU A 137 -25.73 -6.94 -27.70
N ASN A 138 -26.25 -8.10 -27.32
CA ASN A 138 -26.22 -9.31 -28.13
C ASN A 138 -27.63 -9.62 -28.64
N ILE A 139 -27.79 -9.56 -29.96
CA ILE A 139 -29.02 -9.88 -30.68
C ILE A 139 -28.90 -11.31 -31.20
N ASN A 140 -29.77 -12.20 -30.70
CA ASN A 140 -29.72 -13.62 -31.08
C ASN A 140 -30.38 -13.88 -32.43
N LYS A 141 -31.49 -13.18 -32.70
CA LYS A 141 -32.26 -13.33 -33.95
C LYS A 141 -32.94 -12.01 -34.28
N LEU A 142 -32.44 -11.32 -35.31
CA LEU A 142 -32.94 -10.02 -35.72
C LEU A 142 -34.27 -10.12 -36.46
N ASN A 143 -35.35 -9.51 -35.95
CA ASN A 143 -36.63 -9.38 -36.66
C ASN A 143 -37.06 -7.91 -36.75
N ILE A 144 -37.86 -7.60 -37.78
CA ILE A 144 -38.45 -6.26 -37.94
C ILE A 144 -39.39 -5.99 -36.76
N GLY A 145 -39.28 -4.81 -36.16
CA GLY A 145 -40.04 -4.40 -34.99
C GLY A 145 -39.40 -4.76 -33.64
N ASP A 146 -38.25 -5.45 -33.65
CA ASP A 146 -37.50 -5.72 -32.43
C ASP A 146 -37.01 -4.41 -31.78
N TYR A 147 -37.02 -4.39 -30.44
CA TYR A 147 -36.57 -3.25 -29.66
C TYR A 147 -35.60 -3.69 -28.56
N TYR A 148 -34.67 -2.79 -28.24
CA TYR A 148 -33.66 -2.96 -27.21
C TYR A 148 -33.48 -1.61 -26.51
N ASN A 149 -34.06 -1.48 -25.32
CA ASN A 149 -34.11 -0.22 -24.59
C ASN A 149 -33.43 -0.36 -23.24
N ILE A 150 -32.71 0.69 -22.85
CA ILE A 150 -32.16 0.90 -21.52
C ILE A 150 -32.65 2.27 -21.04
N SER A 151 -33.33 2.32 -19.90
CA SER A 151 -33.67 3.58 -19.24
C SER A 151 -32.92 3.71 -17.93
N PHE A 152 -32.45 4.92 -17.64
CA PHE A 152 -31.70 5.22 -16.43
C PHE A 152 -32.51 6.10 -15.46
N SER A 153 -32.11 6.12 -14.19
CA SER A 153 -32.81 6.85 -13.12
C SER A 153 -32.85 8.37 -13.29
N ASP A 154 -31.95 8.95 -14.09
CA ASP A 154 -31.88 10.38 -14.41
C ASP A 154 -32.71 10.77 -15.65
N ASN A 155 -33.58 9.87 -16.12
CA ASN A 155 -34.34 9.93 -17.38
C ASN A 155 -33.51 9.78 -18.66
N SER A 156 -32.17 9.62 -18.57
CA SER A 156 -31.36 9.26 -19.72
C SER A 156 -31.80 7.89 -20.27
N SER A 157 -31.62 7.66 -21.57
CA SER A 157 -32.01 6.39 -22.18
C SER A 157 -31.22 6.05 -23.43
N ILE A 158 -30.99 4.76 -23.66
CA ILE A 158 -30.56 4.21 -24.94
C ILE A 158 -31.75 3.45 -25.51
N SER A 159 -32.15 3.76 -26.74
CA SER A 159 -33.27 3.09 -27.41
C SER A 159 -32.82 2.63 -28.79
N ILE A 160 -32.95 1.34 -29.04
CA ILE A 160 -32.61 0.73 -30.32
C ILE A 160 -33.87 0.10 -30.89
N LYS A 161 -34.14 0.39 -32.17
CA LYS A 161 -35.27 -0.18 -32.91
C LYS A 161 -34.80 -0.76 -34.23
N VAL A 162 -35.35 -1.91 -34.58
CA VAL A 162 -35.12 -2.58 -35.85
C VAL A 162 -36.27 -2.25 -36.79
N ASP A 163 -35.97 -1.47 -37.82
CA ASP A 163 -36.96 -1.05 -38.81
C ASP A 163 -36.78 -1.80 -40.13
N GLU A 164 -37.84 -1.84 -40.92
CA GLU A 164 -37.82 -2.35 -42.29
C GLU A 164 -36.97 -1.47 -43.22
N TYR A 165 -36.22 -2.12 -44.11
CA TYR A 165 -35.40 -1.49 -45.15
C TYR A 165 -35.39 -2.36 -46.42
N GLY A 166 -36.51 -2.34 -47.16
CA GLY A 166 -36.72 -3.23 -48.30
C GLY A 166 -36.80 -4.69 -47.83
N ASP A 167 -36.04 -5.58 -48.47
CA ASP A 167 -35.95 -7.00 -48.07
C ASP A 167 -35.04 -7.22 -46.84
N TYR A 168 -34.44 -6.15 -46.29
CA TYR A 168 -33.49 -6.18 -45.19
C TYR A 168 -33.99 -5.38 -43.97
N CYS A 169 -33.27 -5.52 -42.86
CA CYS A 169 -33.45 -4.72 -41.67
C CYS A 169 -32.44 -3.56 -41.61
N ARG A 170 -32.81 -2.50 -40.89
CA ARG A 170 -31.88 -1.47 -40.40
C ARG A 170 -32.03 -1.30 -38.89
N ILE A 171 -30.94 -0.93 -38.23
CA ILE A 171 -30.90 -0.70 -36.79
C ILE A 171 -30.74 0.80 -36.54
N ASN A 172 -31.73 1.39 -35.89
CA ASN A 172 -31.73 2.78 -35.48
C ASN A 172 -31.43 2.89 -33.99
N LEU A 173 -30.45 3.72 -33.65
CA LEU A 173 -30.03 3.99 -32.28
C LEU A 173 -30.39 5.44 -31.92
N THR A 174 -31.12 5.60 -30.82
CA THR A 174 -31.41 6.88 -30.19
C THR A 174 -30.80 6.90 -28.79
N VAL A 175 -30.04 7.94 -28.46
CA VAL A 175 -29.48 8.17 -27.12
C VAL A 175 -30.00 9.50 -26.59
N LYS A 176 -30.52 9.47 -25.36
CA LYS A 176 -30.99 10.65 -24.63
C LYS A 176 -30.18 10.87 -23.36
N GLY A 177 -29.84 12.12 -23.08
CA GLY A 177 -29.29 12.59 -21.81
C GLY A 177 -30.37 13.37 -21.08
N GLY A 178 -30.90 12.81 -19.99
CA GLY A 178 -32.18 13.24 -19.44
C GLY A 178 -33.27 13.22 -20.52
N ASN A 179 -33.95 14.36 -20.73
CA ASN A 179 -35.02 14.46 -21.73
C ASN A 179 -34.56 14.88 -23.14
N GLU A 180 -33.28 15.23 -23.32
CA GLU A 180 -32.76 15.72 -24.61
C GLU A 180 -32.23 14.59 -25.49
N ILE A 181 -32.53 14.64 -26.79
CA ILE A 181 -31.98 13.69 -27.78
C ILE A 181 -30.55 14.13 -28.14
N ILE A 182 -29.58 13.32 -27.73
CA ILE A 182 -28.15 13.56 -27.97
C ILE A 182 -27.71 12.94 -29.31
N LEU A 183 -28.29 11.77 -29.64
CA LEU A 183 -28.02 11.05 -30.88
C LEU A 183 -29.31 10.39 -31.37
N ASN A 184 -29.56 10.45 -32.67
CA ASN A 184 -30.57 9.63 -33.34
C ASN A 184 -30.11 9.34 -34.76
N GLN A 185 -29.65 8.11 -35.02
CA GLN A 185 -29.12 7.74 -36.33
C GLN A 185 -29.28 6.24 -36.63
N THR A 186 -29.24 5.89 -37.91
CA THR A 186 -29.07 4.51 -38.36
C THR A 186 -27.63 4.09 -38.18
N ILE A 187 -27.38 3.05 -37.38
CA ILE A 187 -26.03 2.52 -37.12
C ILE A 187 -25.66 1.36 -38.05
N PHE A 188 -26.66 0.60 -38.50
CA PHE A 188 -26.49 -0.48 -39.47
C PHE A 188 -27.69 -0.53 -40.42
N SER A 189 -27.45 -0.90 -41.68
CA SER A 189 -28.48 -1.02 -42.73
C SER A 189 -28.17 -2.18 -43.66
N GLY A 190 -29.20 -2.82 -44.22
CA GLY A 190 -29.02 -3.94 -45.16
C GLY A 190 -28.71 -5.26 -44.45
N LEU A 191 -29.27 -5.46 -43.25
CA LEU A 191 -29.04 -6.66 -42.45
C LEU A 191 -30.06 -7.76 -42.77
N ASP A 192 -29.61 -9.01 -42.89
CA ASP A 192 -30.48 -10.15 -43.13
C ASP A 192 -31.37 -10.46 -41.91
N ILE A 193 -32.65 -10.71 -42.17
CA ILE A 193 -33.59 -11.14 -41.13
C ILE A 193 -33.15 -12.50 -40.57
N GLY A 194 -33.16 -12.62 -39.25
CA GLY A 194 -32.77 -13.83 -38.52
C GLY A 194 -31.28 -13.94 -38.21
N SER A 195 -30.46 -12.98 -38.67
CA SER A 195 -29.03 -12.90 -38.31
C SER A 195 -28.83 -12.55 -36.84
N SER A 196 -27.66 -12.90 -36.30
CA SER A 196 -27.20 -12.46 -34.99
C SER A 196 -26.28 -11.25 -35.11
N PHE A 197 -26.37 -10.34 -34.14
CA PHE A 197 -25.62 -9.09 -34.12
C PHE A 197 -25.07 -8.77 -32.75
N PHE A 198 -23.90 -8.15 -32.72
CA PHE A 198 -23.28 -7.65 -31.51
C PHE A 198 -23.04 -6.15 -31.66
N ILE A 199 -23.43 -5.38 -30.65
CA ILE A 199 -23.31 -3.92 -30.65
C ILE A 199 -22.67 -3.49 -29.32
N ASP A 200 -21.48 -2.91 -29.39
CA ASP A 200 -20.85 -2.24 -28.26
C ASP A 200 -21.45 -0.83 -28.08
N LEU A 201 -22.23 -0.63 -27.02
CA LEU A 201 -22.91 0.63 -26.73
C LEU A 201 -22.02 1.66 -26.04
N MET A 202 -20.81 1.27 -25.62
CA MET A 202 -19.80 2.18 -25.08
C MET A 202 -18.93 2.80 -26.18
N ASN A 203 -19.09 2.40 -27.44
CA ASN A 203 -18.38 2.98 -28.56
C ASN A 203 -18.56 4.51 -28.61
N GLU A 204 -17.45 5.24 -28.74
CA GLU A 204 -17.41 6.71 -28.70
C GLU A 204 -18.32 7.37 -29.77
N ASN A 205 -18.55 6.68 -30.89
CA ASN A 205 -19.41 7.15 -31.98
C ASN A 205 -20.90 7.17 -31.62
N TYR A 206 -21.30 6.46 -30.57
CA TYR A 206 -22.69 6.35 -30.14
C TYR A 206 -23.07 7.38 -29.06
N ALA A 207 -22.18 8.31 -28.76
CA ALA A 207 -22.37 9.45 -27.86
C ALA A 207 -22.66 9.12 -26.37
N PHE A 208 -23.16 7.94 -26.03
CA PHE A 208 -23.49 7.58 -24.65
C PHE A 208 -22.29 7.70 -23.72
N SER A 209 -21.16 7.06 -24.07
CA SER A 209 -19.95 7.03 -23.22
C SER A 209 -19.29 8.40 -23.02
N LYS A 210 -19.41 9.33 -23.97
CA LYS A 210 -18.76 10.66 -23.91
C LYS A 210 -19.69 11.80 -23.47
N LYS A 211 -20.99 11.72 -23.79
CA LYS A 211 -21.93 12.84 -23.64
C LYS A 211 -23.03 12.60 -22.63
N VAL A 212 -23.28 11.35 -22.22
CA VAL A 212 -24.33 11.01 -21.25
C VAL A 212 -23.70 10.45 -19.97
N PHE A 213 -23.05 9.30 -20.08
CA PHE A 213 -22.53 8.54 -18.93
C PHE A 213 -21.63 9.34 -17.96
N PRO A 214 -20.69 10.21 -18.42
CA PRO A 214 -19.82 10.97 -17.51
C PRO A 214 -20.57 11.99 -16.63
N TYR A 215 -21.77 12.40 -17.04
CA TYR A 215 -22.55 13.45 -16.38
C TYR A 215 -23.73 12.90 -15.56
N MET A 216 -23.90 11.57 -15.53
CA MET A 216 -24.93 10.94 -14.74
C MET A 216 -24.64 11.07 -13.24
N ALA A 217 -25.66 11.38 -12.45
CA ALA A 217 -25.57 11.33 -11.00
C ALA A 217 -25.31 9.88 -10.54
N ARG A 218 -24.41 9.70 -9.58
CA ARG A 218 -24.02 8.39 -9.04
C ARG A 218 -24.46 8.27 -7.57
N PRO A 219 -24.91 7.08 -7.13
CA PRO A 219 -25.20 5.90 -7.95
C PRO A 219 -26.48 6.07 -8.78
N PHE A 220 -26.63 5.30 -9.85
CA PHE A 220 -27.83 5.27 -10.70
C PHE A 220 -28.37 3.86 -10.90
N ASN A 221 -29.62 3.77 -11.34
CA ASN A 221 -30.27 2.50 -11.69
C ASN A 221 -30.46 2.43 -13.22
N ALA A 222 -30.42 1.22 -13.78
CA ALA A 222 -30.65 0.95 -15.19
C ALA A 222 -31.72 -0.13 -15.38
N THR A 223 -32.74 0.15 -16.18
CA THR A 223 -33.80 -0.80 -16.53
C THR A 223 -33.65 -1.22 -17.97
N PHE A 224 -33.51 -2.53 -18.19
CA PHE A 224 -33.31 -3.15 -19.49
C PHE A 224 -34.63 -3.73 -19.99
N SER A 225 -34.93 -3.49 -21.26
CA SER A 225 -36.09 -4.07 -21.95
C SER A 225 -35.72 -4.53 -23.35
N VAL A 226 -35.97 -5.80 -23.67
CA VAL A 226 -35.51 -6.45 -24.90
C VAL A 226 -36.55 -7.41 -25.49
N SER A 227 -36.56 -7.48 -26.83
CA SER A 227 -37.21 -8.54 -27.61
C SER A 227 -36.35 -9.82 -27.73
N ASN A 228 -35.49 -9.90 -28.75
CA ASN A 228 -34.75 -11.12 -29.14
C ASN A 228 -33.25 -11.02 -28.88
N GLY A 229 -32.85 -10.91 -27.62
CA GLY A 229 -31.45 -10.75 -27.24
C GLY A 229 -31.26 -10.50 -25.75
N ASN A 230 -30.07 -10.03 -25.39
CA ASN A 230 -29.74 -9.63 -24.04
C ASN A 230 -28.65 -8.55 -24.05
N PHE A 231 -28.60 -7.78 -22.97
CA PHE A 231 -27.50 -6.86 -22.68
C PHE A 231 -26.48 -7.53 -21.76
N CYS A 232 -25.21 -7.43 -22.08
CA CYS A 232 -24.11 -7.79 -21.20
C CYS A 232 -23.51 -6.50 -20.65
N ILE A 233 -23.43 -6.39 -19.32
CA ILE A 233 -22.89 -5.21 -18.64
C ILE A 233 -21.81 -5.63 -17.65
N ILE A 234 -20.65 -4.99 -17.74
CA ILE A 234 -19.60 -5.04 -16.73
C ILE A 234 -19.61 -3.70 -16.01
N TYR A 235 -19.98 -3.70 -14.73
CA TYR A 235 -20.18 -2.48 -13.94
C TYR A 235 -19.64 -2.63 -12.53
N GLU A 236 -19.31 -1.51 -11.90
CA GLU A 236 -19.07 -1.42 -10.46
C GLU A 236 -20.33 -0.88 -9.80
N GLY A 237 -20.81 -1.57 -8.75
CA GLY A 237 -21.98 -1.14 -8.01
C GLY A 237 -21.83 -1.29 -6.50
N TYR A 238 -22.69 -0.59 -5.76
CA TYR A 238 -22.73 -0.70 -4.31
C TYR A 238 -23.45 -1.98 -3.89
N ILE A 239 -22.80 -2.73 -3.01
CA ILE A 239 -23.38 -3.88 -2.33
C ILE A 239 -23.33 -3.60 -0.84
N THR A 240 -24.45 -3.75 -0.15
CA THR A 240 -24.46 -3.63 1.31
C THR A 240 -23.48 -4.63 1.91
N GLU A 241 -22.44 -4.11 2.57
CA GLU A 241 -21.44 -4.90 3.28
C GLU A 241 -21.48 -4.55 4.76
N ASN A 242 -21.68 -5.59 5.57
CA ASN A 242 -21.40 -5.57 6.99
C ASN A 242 -20.32 -6.63 7.24
N LYS A 243 -19.06 -6.19 7.24
CA LYS A 243 -17.91 -7.10 7.19
C LYS A 243 -16.78 -6.60 8.06
N LYS A 244 -16.17 -7.53 8.79
CA LYS A 244 -14.90 -7.34 9.47
C LYS A 244 -13.80 -8.09 8.71
N LEU A 245 -12.77 -7.35 8.32
CA LEU A 245 -11.61 -7.81 7.59
C LEU A 245 -10.37 -7.64 8.47
N SER A 246 -9.52 -8.66 8.49
CA SER A 246 -8.22 -8.64 9.16
C SER A 246 -7.13 -8.93 8.16
N PHE A 247 -6.14 -8.06 8.08
CA PHE A 247 -5.00 -8.15 7.20
C PHE A 247 -3.73 -8.33 8.04
N PRO A 248 -3.31 -9.58 8.32
CA PRO A 248 -2.00 -9.83 8.92
C PRO A 248 -0.92 -9.57 7.87
N LEU A 249 0.06 -8.72 8.19
CA LEU A 249 1.05 -8.19 7.25
C LEU A 249 2.46 -8.43 7.80
N GLY A 250 3.41 -8.72 6.92
CA GLY A 250 4.80 -8.94 7.32
C GLY A 250 5.58 -7.67 7.67
N THR A 251 6.70 -7.86 8.36
CA THR A 251 7.54 -6.80 8.94
C THR A 251 9.03 -7.09 8.70
N ILE A 252 9.86 -6.03 8.69
CA ILE A 252 11.32 -6.15 8.73
C ILE A 252 11.80 -5.54 10.04
N ILE A 253 12.55 -6.30 10.83
CA ILE A 253 13.01 -5.91 12.16
C ILE A 253 14.53 -5.96 12.17
N TYR A 254 15.15 -4.83 12.46
CA TYR A 254 16.55 -4.73 12.85
C TYR A 254 16.63 -4.52 14.36
N LYS A 255 17.53 -5.22 15.03
CA LYS A 255 17.84 -5.05 16.45
C LYS A 255 19.33 -4.85 16.63
N ALA A 256 19.71 -3.72 17.21
CA ALA A 256 21.06 -3.49 17.68
C ALA A 256 21.32 -4.24 18.99
N ASP A 257 22.56 -4.71 19.16
CA ASP A 257 23.09 -5.25 20.43
C ASP A 257 24.37 -4.45 20.76
N ASN A 258 24.16 -3.19 21.12
CA ASN A 258 25.20 -2.20 21.33
C ASN A 258 25.91 -2.43 22.68
N ALA A 259 27.22 -2.24 22.71
CA ALA A 259 28.00 -2.47 23.94
C ALA A 259 28.17 -1.20 24.78
N TYR A 260 28.08 -0.02 24.17
CA TYR A 260 28.38 1.28 24.79
C TYR A 260 27.27 2.31 24.58
N PHE A 261 26.48 2.20 23.52
CA PHE A 261 25.33 3.05 23.21
C PHE A 261 24.01 2.34 23.50
N VAL A 262 22.90 3.09 23.52
CA VAL A 262 21.56 2.54 23.78
C VAL A 262 21.14 1.59 22.66
N ASP A 263 20.56 0.45 23.02
CA ASP A 263 19.98 -0.48 22.06
C ASP A 263 18.78 0.14 21.36
N GLN A 264 18.80 0.05 20.03
CA GLN A 264 17.74 0.54 19.18
C GLN A 264 17.21 -0.58 18.29
N SER A 265 15.91 -0.56 18.03
CA SER A 265 15.28 -1.43 17.04
C SER A 265 14.61 -0.59 15.97
N TYR A 266 14.92 -0.90 14.70
CA TYR A 266 14.29 -0.30 13.53
C TYR A 266 13.30 -1.30 12.95
N VAL A 267 12.05 -0.88 12.83
CA VAL A 267 10.95 -1.77 12.48
C VAL A 267 10.20 -1.20 11.30
N TYR A 268 10.21 -1.91 10.19
CA TYR A 268 9.39 -1.62 9.03
C TYR A 268 8.06 -2.40 9.14
N GLU A 269 6.92 -1.72 9.28
CA GLU A 269 5.58 -2.34 9.30
C GLU A 269 4.62 -1.56 8.40
N GLY A 270 3.94 -2.23 7.47
CA GLY A 270 2.85 -1.61 6.71
C GLY A 270 3.23 -0.38 5.88
N GLY A 271 4.50 -0.23 5.52
CA GLY A 271 4.99 1.00 4.90
C GLY A 271 5.30 2.11 5.91
N ALA A 272 5.42 1.83 7.20
CA ALA A 272 5.94 2.76 8.18
C ALA A 272 7.29 2.24 8.71
N VAL A 273 8.17 3.13 9.15
CA VAL A 273 9.39 2.79 9.88
C VAL A 273 9.30 3.37 11.28
N PHE A 274 9.48 2.51 12.27
CA PHE A 274 9.52 2.86 13.69
C PHE A 274 10.93 2.75 14.23
N LEU A 275 11.28 3.66 15.11
CA LEU A 275 12.41 3.56 16.02
C LEU A 275 11.87 3.18 17.39
N SER A 276 12.35 2.08 17.95
CA SER A 276 12.06 1.65 19.30
C SER A 276 13.33 1.65 20.14
N GLN A 277 13.24 2.24 21.33
CA GLN A 277 14.28 2.29 22.35
C GLN A 277 13.67 1.84 23.68
N HIS A 278 14.48 1.82 24.76
CA HIS A 278 14.01 1.41 26.08
C HIS A 278 12.78 2.20 26.57
N ASP A 279 12.73 3.51 26.29
CA ASP A 279 11.71 4.42 26.83
C ASP A 279 10.46 4.57 25.94
N GLY A 280 10.39 3.86 24.81
CA GLY A 280 9.23 3.88 23.94
C GLY A 280 9.56 3.72 22.46
N ASN A 281 8.57 4.02 21.62
CA ASN A 281 8.69 3.98 20.17
C ASN A 281 8.19 5.28 19.54
N THR A 282 8.74 5.59 18.37
CA THR A 282 8.30 6.71 17.52
C THR A 282 8.29 6.28 16.06
N ILE A 283 7.40 6.87 15.28
CA ILE A 283 7.42 6.75 13.82
C ILE A 283 8.49 7.70 13.26
N LEU A 284 9.40 7.16 12.44
CA LEU A 284 10.41 7.94 11.71
C LEU A 284 9.91 8.30 10.31
N PHE A 285 9.39 7.30 9.60
CA PHE A 285 8.87 7.45 8.25
C PHE A 285 7.43 6.92 8.20
N PRO A 286 6.43 7.76 7.90
CA PRO A 286 5.03 7.34 7.88
C PRO A 286 4.67 6.50 6.64
N PRO A 287 3.55 5.75 6.70
CA PRO A 287 2.98 5.10 5.54
C PRO A 287 2.32 6.13 4.61
N SER A 288 1.99 5.69 3.40
CA SER A 288 1.19 6.49 2.47
C SER A 288 -0.27 6.47 2.94
N LEU A 289 -0.71 7.63 3.45
CA LEU A 289 -2.07 7.91 3.84
C LEU A 289 -2.47 9.27 3.24
N GLU A 290 -3.46 9.25 2.37
CA GLU A 290 -3.99 10.42 1.69
C GLU A 290 -5.43 10.63 2.15
N ILE A 291 -5.77 11.88 2.52
CA ILE A 291 -7.10 12.22 3.01
C ILE A 291 -7.57 13.46 2.26
N GLU A 292 -8.75 13.38 1.66
CA GLU A 292 -9.42 14.49 0.99
C GLU A 292 -10.74 14.81 1.71
N ASN A 293 -10.75 15.88 2.50
CA ASN A 293 -11.92 16.23 3.31
C ASN A 293 -13.13 16.70 2.49
N SER A 294 -12.90 17.40 1.36
CA SER A 294 -13.98 17.88 0.48
C SER A 294 -14.87 16.76 -0.04
N SER A 295 -14.25 15.65 -0.44
CA SER A 295 -14.92 14.47 -0.97
C SER A 295 -15.10 13.36 0.08
N ARG A 296 -14.65 13.60 1.32
CA ARG A 296 -14.58 12.60 2.42
C ARG A 296 -13.95 11.29 1.96
N ILE A 297 -12.77 11.37 1.34
CA ILE A 297 -12.01 10.20 0.87
C ILE A 297 -10.83 9.95 1.80
N VAL A 298 -10.64 8.71 2.23
CA VAL A 298 -9.47 8.24 2.98
C VAL A 298 -8.83 7.10 2.21
N ASN A 299 -7.59 7.29 1.77
CA ASN A 299 -6.85 6.32 0.98
C ASN A 299 -5.58 5.90 1.70
N LEU A 300 -5.53 4.66 2.17
CA LEU A 300 -4.42 4.09 2.92
C LEU A 300 -3.70 3.03 2.07
N THR A 301 -2.38 3.15 1.93
CA THR A 301 -1.55 2.13 1.29
C THR A 301 -0.67 1.45 2.32
N LEU A 302 -0.83 0.13 2.44
CA LEU A 302 -0.02 -0.73 3.31
C LEU A 302 0.83 -1.70 2.49
N ILE A 303 1.99 -2.05 3.03
CA ILE A 303 2.91 -3.01 2.43
C ILE A 303 2.94 -4.30 3.23
N ASP A 304 2.68 -5.42 2.55
CA ASP A 304 2.86 -6.78 3.07
C ASP A 304 4.24 -7.31 2.66
N VAL A 305 5.12 -7.54 3.63
CA VAL A 305 6.46 -8.10 3.38
C VAL A 305 6.45 -9.61 3.50
N ILE A 306 6.88 -10.31 2.45
CA ILE A 306 6.96 -11.77 2.43
C ILE A 306 8.42 -12.20 2.38
N ALA A 307 8.84 -12.96 3.39
CA ALA A 307 10.21 -13.46 3.47
C ALA A 307 10.44 -14.60 2.47
N MET A 308 11.58 -14.59 1.79
CA MET A 308 11.99 -15.77 1.00
C MET A 308 12.52 -16.88 1.93
N PRO A 309 12.06 -18.14 1.75
CA PRO A 309 12.51 -19.27 2.57
C PRO A 309 14.04 -19.39 2.60
N GLY A 310 14.60 -19.57 3.80
CA GLY A 310 16.04 -19.68 4.02
C GLY A 310 16.85 -18.38 3.88
N LYS A 311 16.20 -17.25 3.60
CA LYS A 311 16.83 -15.92 3.46
C LYS A 311 16.09 -14.84 4.25
N ALA A 312 15.43 -15.26 5.32
CA ALA A 312 14.55 -14.44 6.13
C ALA A 312 15.28 -13.69 7.26
N GLY A 313 16.57 -13.90 7.46
CA GLY A 313 17.29 -13.17 8.49
C GLY A 313 18.78 -13.46 8.51
N VAL A 314 19.48 -12.60 9.23
CA VAL A 314 20.93 -12.64 9.42
C VAL A 314 21.25 -12.00 10.77
N ALA A 315 22.32 -12.46 11.41
CA ALA A 315 22.87 -11.82 12.59
C ALA A 315 24.39 -11.83 12.46
N GLY A 316 25.03 -10.79 12.99
CA GLY A 316 26.48 -10.70 12.95
C GLY A 316 26.97 -9.26 12.79
N TYR A 317 28.07 -9.15 12.06
CA TYR A 317 28.73 -7.89 11.75
C TYR A 317 29.02 -7.83 10.25
N GLY A 318 28.82 -6.67 9.63
CA GLY A 318 29.09 -6.44 8.22
C GLY A 318 27.89 -5.86 7.46
N THR A 319 28.07 -5.59 6.17
CA THR A 319 27.01 -5.03 5.33
C THR A 319 26.33 -6.13 4.51
N TYR A 320 25.03 -6.22 4.65
CA TYR A 320 24.18 -7.22 3.99
C TYR A 320 23.23 -6.54 3.01
N LEU A 321 22.93 -7.25 1.93
CA LEU A 321 22.03 -6.75 0.89
C LEU A 321 20.61 -7.27 1.13
N VAL A 322 19.66 -6.34 1.26
CA VAL A 322 18.23 -6.64 1.28
C VAL A 322 17.67 -6.38 -0.11
N ARG A 323 17.29 -7.46 -0.80
CA ARG A 323 16.61 -7.38 -2.09
C ARG A 323 15.11 -7.44 -1.89
N VAL A 324 14.41 -6.47 -2.46
CA VAL A 324 12.94 -6.37 -2.47
C VAL A 324 12.40 -6.51 -3.89
N ASN A 325 11.26 -7.18 -4.05
CA ASN A 325 10.60 -7.37 -5.34
C ASN A 325 9.07 -7.26 -5.22
N TYR A 326 8.46 -6.47 -6.09
CA TYR A 326 7.00 -6.38 -6.16
C TYR A 326 6.41 -7.71 -6.67
N SER A 327 5.29 -8.11 -6.08
CA SER A 327 4.55 -9.30 -6.51
C SER A 327 3.19 -8.93 -7.09
N SER A 328 2.34 -8.33 -6.27
CA SER A 328 0.94 -8.07 -6.59
C SER A 328 0.41 -6.98 -5.68
N SER A 329 -0.75 -6.43 -6.02
CA SER A 329 -1.48 -5.50 -5.17
C SER A 329 -2.96 -5.85 -5.19
N ALA A 330 -3.62 -5.65 -4.05
CA ALA A 330 -5.06 -5.71 -3.92
C ALA A 330 -5.58 -4.35 -3.45
N SER A 331 -6.69 -3.90 -4.01
CA SER A 331 -7.35 -2.66 -3.61
C SER A 331 -8.76 -2.99 -3.16
N TYR A 332 -9.14 -2.49 -2.00
CA TYR A 332 -10.49 -2.64 -1.45
C TYR A 332 -11.05 -1.25 -1.20
N LYS A 333 -12.20 -0.96 -1.80
CA LYS A 333 -12.89 0.32 -1.68
C LYS A 333 -14.23 0.09 -1.02
N TYR A 334 -14.61 1.02 -0.14
CA TYR A 334 -15.82 0.98 0.64
C TYR A 334 -16.39 2.38 0.83
N PHE A 335 -17.71 2.50 0.93
CA PHE A 335 -18.39 3.75 1.23
C PHE A 335 -19.36 3.53 2.39
N GLY A 336 -19.34 4.41 3.39
CA GLY A 336 -20.27 4.39 4.52
C GLY A 336 -19.55 4.49 5.85
N ASN A 337 -20.03 3.77 6.87
CA ASN A 337 -19.42 3.81 8.19
C ASN A 337 -18.26 2.82 8.26
N VAL A 338 -17.07 3.34 8.56
CA VAL A 338 -15.83 2.58 8.53
C VAL A 338 -15.15 2.69 9.89
N THR A 339 -14.78 1.56 10.46
CA THR A 339 -13.94 1.48 11.66
C THR A 339 -12.62 0.84 11.30
N ILE A 340 -11.51 1.50 11.64
CA ILE A 340 -10.17 0.95 11.46
C ILE A 340 -9.47 0.78 12.80
N LYS A 341 -8.60 -0.22 12.88
CA LYS A 341 -7.76 -0.48 14.05
C LYS A 341 -6.44 -1.10 13.61
N VAL A 342 -5.36 -0.67 14.25
CA VAL A 342 -4.03 -1.30 14.11
C VAL A 342 -3.75 -2.17 15.33
N GLU A 343 -3.38 -3.42 15.09
CA GLU A 343 -2.90 -4.34 16.11
C GLU A 343 -1.41 -4.58 15.86
N SER A 344 -0.56 -4.07 16.75
CA SER A 344 0.91 -4.19 16.69
C SER A 344 1.52 -3.91 18.07
N ASN A 345 2.77 -4.33 18.30
CA ASN A 345 3.55 -3.92 19.47
C ASN A 345 3.85 -2.41 19.47
N TYR A 346 3.72 -1.75 18.31
CA TYR A 346 3.94 -0.31 18.14
C TYR A 346 2.62 0.48 18.02
N ASN A 347 1.52 -0.07 18.55
CA ASN A 347 0.17 0.50 18.47
C ASN A 347 0.10 1.96 18.96
N TYR A 348 0.83 2.31 20.03
CA TYR A 348 0.87 3.68 20.52
C TYR A 348 1.35 4.69 19.46
N SER A 349 2.46 4.38 18.77
CA SER A 349 2.97 5.23 17.68
C SER A 349 2.03 5.29 16.49
N TRP A 350 1.43 4.16 16.11
CA TRP A 350 0.41 4.09 15.07
C TRP A 350 -0.79 4.98 15.37
N ASN A 351 -1.38 4.84 16.56
CA ASN A 351 -2.53 5.64 16.97
C ASN A 351 -2.20 7.12 17.05
N ARG A 352 -1.02 7.48 17.57
CA ARG A 352 -0.57 8.86 17.61
C ARG A 352 -0.44 9.45 16.20
N PHE A 353 0.15 8.71 15.27
CA PHE A 353 0.28 9.11 13.87
C PHE A 353 -1.09 9.30 13.20
N LEU A 354 -1.97 8.30 13.30
CA LEU A 354 -3.30 8.32 12.70
C LEU A 354 -4.14 9.47 13.28
N ASN A 355 -4.20 9.59 14.60
CA ASN A 355 -4.94 10.65 15.29
C ASN A 355 -4.41 12.05 14.91
N LYS A 356 -3.09 12.22 14.79
CA LYS A 356 -2.51 13.48 14.33
C LYS A 356 -2.91 13.77 12.88
N THR A 357 -2.74 12.80 11.99
CA THR A 357 -2.99 12.96 10.55
C THR A 357 -4.47 13.24 10.25
N PHE A 358 -5.39 12.53 10.92
CA PHE A 358 -6.83 12.79 10.78
C PHE A 358 -7.23 14.17 11.29
N ASN A 359 -6.77 14.58 12.49
CA ASN A 359 -6.99 15.93 13.00
C ASN A 359 -6.48 17.02 12.06
N GLU A 360 -5.26 16.88 11.54
CA GLU A 360 -4.64 17.86 10.63
C GLU A 360 -5.37 17.95 9.28
N SER A 361 -5.96 16.85 8.80
CA SER A 361 -6.77 16.85 7.58
C SER A 361 -8.16 17.50 7.74
N GLY A 362 -8.64 17.66 8.98
CA GLY A 362 -9.97 18.18 9.30
C GLY A 362 -11.13 17.24 8.95
N ILE A 363 -10.85 15.97 8.59
CA ILE A 363 -11.89 14.96 8.42
C ILE A 363 -12.58 14.69 9.76
N GLU A 364 -13.88 14.42 9.75
CA GLU A 364 -14.64 14.08 10.95
C GLU A 364 -14.45 12.59 11.29
N TYR A 365 -14.03 12.31 12.54
CA TYR A 365 -13.83 10.95 13.03
C TYR A 365 -13.97 10.90 14.56
N GLU A 366 -14.22 9.70 15.09
CA GLU A 366 -14.21 9.40 16.52
C GLU A 366 -13.03 8.46 16.84
N TYR A 367 -12.20 8.82 17.82
CA TYR A 367 -11.13 7.95 18.32
C TYR A 367 -11.50 7.36 19.68
N ILE A 368 -11.50 6.03 19.78
CA ILE A 368 -11.81 5.30 21.00
C ILE A 368 -10.52 4.79 21.63
N GLU A 369 -10.02 5.52 22.62
CA GLU A 369 -8.73 5.23 23.28
C GLU A 369 -8.66 3.82 23.89
N SER A 370 -9.77 3.30 24.42
CA SER A 370 -9.80 1.99 25.10
C SER A 370 -9.61 0.81 24.14
N SER A 371 -10.04 0.92 22.89
CA SER A 371 -9.92 -0.11 21.86
C SER A 371 -8.86 0.21 20.79
N GLY A 372 -8.43 1.47 20.68
CA GLY A 372 -7.57 1.94 19.59
C GLY A 372 -8.28 2.02 18.24
N GLU A 373 -9.61 2.16 18.25
CA GLU A 373 -10.43 2.23 17.03
C GLU A 373 -10.62 3.67 16.56
N PHE A 374 -10.55 3.88 15.25
CA PHE A 374 -10.94 5.12 14.59
C PHE A 374 -12.19 4.86 13.78
N ARG A 375 -13.25 5.63 14.04
CA ARG A 375 -14.56 5.49 13.38
C ARG A 375 -14.83 6.69 12.50
N PHE A 376 -15.24 6.42 11.27
CA PHE A 376 -15.64 7.38 10.27
C PHE A 376 -17.08 7.12 9.88
N ASN A 377 -17.84 8.19 9.65
CA ASN A 377 -19.20 8.12 9.15
C ASN A 377 -19.28 8.69 7.73
N ASP A 378 -19.99 8.01 6.85
CA ASP A 378 -20.21 8.43 5.45
C ASP A 378 -18.91 8.84 4.73
N VAL A 379 -17.90 7.95 4.75
CA VAL A 379 -16.59 8.15 4.13
C VAL A 379 -16.37 7.16 2.99
N GLU A 380 -15.69 7.58 1.91
CA GLU A 380 -15.09 6.64 0.96
C GLU A 380 -13.72 6.21 1.49
N PHE A 381 -13.60 4.95 1.88
CA PHE A 381 -12.37 4.37 2.41
C PHE A 381 -11.78 3.40 1.39
N ALA A 382 -10.55 3.67 0.96
CA ALA A 382 -9.76 2.79 0.11
C ALA A 382 -8.55 2.26 0.87
N ILE A 383 -8.36 0.94 0.87
CA ILE A 383 -7.13 0.30 1.34
C ILE A 383 -6.45 -0.43 0.19
N ASN A 384 -5.19 -0.06 -0.08
CA ASN A 384 -4.34 -0.71 -1.06
C ASN A 384 -3.27 -1.52 -0.33
N ILE A 385 -3.21 -2.82 -0.57
CA ILE A 385 -2.21 -3.71 0.02
C ILE A 385 -1.28 -4.18 -1.09
N ALA A 386 -0.04 -3.73 -1.08
CA ALA A 386 0.99 -4.20 -1.99
C ALA A 386 1.84 -5.31 -1.35
N LYS A 387 1.98 -6.44 -2.05
CA LYS A 387 2.80 -7.57 -1.63
C LYS A 387 4.20 -7.46 -2.20
N VAL A 388 5.20 -7.52 -1.32
CA VAL A 388 6.62 -7.40 -1.68
C VAL A 388 7.38 -8.58 -1.09
N TYR A 389 8.10 -9.30 -1.95
CA TYR A 389 9.06 -10.31 -1.48
C TYR A 389 10.35 -9.64 -1.06
N ALA A 390 10.83 -9.96 0.15
CA ALA A 390 12.10 -9.51 0.67
C ALA A 390 13.01 -10.71 0.98
N GLN A 391 14.29 -10.56 0.67
CA GLN A 391 15.32 -11.53 1.03
C GLN A 391 16.59 -10.82 1.46
N VAL A 392 17.27 -11.41 2.44
CA VAL A 392 18.63 -11.02 2.80
C VAL A 392 19.61 -11.89 1.99
N GLY A 393 20.50 -11.25 1.23
CA GLY A 393 21.61 -11.91 0.56
C GLY A 393 22.79 -12.12 1.50
N PRO A 394 23.59 -13.18 1.33
CA PRO A 394 24.83 -13.35 2.09
C PRO A 394 25.74 -12.15 1.81
N GLY A 395 26.10 -11.43 2.86
CA GLY A 395 27.11 -10.38 2.81
C GLY A 395 28.48 -11.03 2.70
N TRP A 396 29.07 -10.99 1.50
CA TRP A 396 30.52 -11.01 1.33
C TRP A 396 30.86 -9.88 0.38
N VAL A 397 31.35 -8.78 0.95
CA VAL A 397 32.19 -7.82 0.22
C VAL A 397 33.45 -7.69 1.07
N GLU A 398 34.46 -8.42 0.59
CA GLU A 398 35.89 -8.46 0.94
C GLU A 398 36.32 -8.58 2.41
#